data_AF-A0A6M0HWN1-F1
#
_entry.id   AF-A0A6M0HWN1-F1
#
_cell.length_a   1.000
_cell.length_b   1.000
_cell.length_c   1.000
_cell.angle_alpha   90.00
_cell.angle_beta   90.00
_cell.angle_gamma   90.00
#
_symmetry.space_group_name_H-M   'P 1'
#
loop_
_entity.id
_entity.type
_entity.pdbx_description
1 polymer ?
#
loop_
_entity_poly.entity_id
_entity_poly.type
_entity_poly.pdbx_seq_one_letter_code
_entity_poly.pdbx_strand_id
1 'polypeptide(L)' 'MNESRSERRQRVLLAGKIILDTGGVIDCTIRDRSGSGARLKVASVIGIPDTFTLAIGFDEQHAVNVAWRKQAELGVHFTS' A
#
# COMPACT_ATOMS: atom_id res chain seq x y z
N MET A 1 -6.59 5.66 29.80
CA MET A 1 -6.43 6.21 28.44
C MET A 1 -5.37 5.40 27.70
N ASN A 2 -5.76 4.56 26.74
CA ASN A 2 -4.83 4.05 25.71
C ASN A 2 -5.65 3.54 24.51
N GLU A 3 -6.26 4.49 23.81
CA GLU A 3 -7.11 4.27 22.62
C GLU A 3 -6.26 3.64 21.51
N SER A 4 -6.22 2.31 21.52
CA SER A 4 -5.42 1.53 20.58
C SER A 4 -6.11 1.54 19.22
N ARG A 5 -5.66 2.46 18.37
CA ARG A 5 -5.54 2.32 16.91
C ARG A 5 -6.60 1.42 16.26
N SER A 6 -7.87 1.80 16.36
CA SER A 6 -8.98 1.18 15.63
C SER A 6 -9.44 2.10 14.50
N GLU A 7 -8.52 2.43 13.59
CA GLU A 7 -8.91 2.97 12.30
C GLU A 7 -9.53 1.82 11.50
N ARG A 8 -10.87 1.79 11.50
CA ARG A 8 -11.77 0.83 10.85
C ARG A 8 -11.18 0.29 9.53
N ARG A 9 -10.50 -0.84 9.64
CA ARG A 9 -9.89 -1.55 8.52
C ARG A 9 -10.99 -2.12 7.63
N GLN A 10 -11.29 -1.44 6.54
CA GLN A 10 -12.26 -1.93 5.57
C GLN A 10 -11.59 -3.01 4.73
N ARG A 11 -12.07 -4.25 4.84
CA ARG A 11 -11.66 -5.34 3.96
C ARG A 11 -12.23 -5.09 2.58
N VAL A 12 -11.40 -4.55 1.71
CA VAL A 12 -11.72 -4.30 0.32
C VAL A 12 -10.72 -5.07 -0.53
N LEU A 13 -11.21 -5.83 -1.52
CA LEU A 13 -10.37 -6.41 -2.57
C LEU A 13 -10.28 -5.37 -3.67
N LEU A 14 -9.39 -4.39 -3.48
CA LEU A 14 -9.13 -3.38 -4.50
C LEU A 14 -7.91 -3.78 -5.31
N ALA A 15 -8.06 -3.67 -6.64
CA ALA A 15 -6.91 -3.63 -7.52
C ALA A 15 -6.19 -2.29 -7.29
N GLY A 16 -4.90 -2.37 -7.02
CA GLY A 16 -4.04 -1.20 -6.89
C GLY A 16 -2.85 -1.33 -7.82
N LYS A 17 -2.21 -0.21 -8.12
CA LYS A 17 -0.99 -0.16 -8.91
C LYS A 17 0.08 0.59 -8.12
N ILE A 18 1.25 -0.02 -8.00
CA ILE A 18 2.44 0.60 -7.46
C ILE A 18 3.15 1.29 -8.62
N ILE A 19 3.17 2.61 -8.60
CA ILE A 19 3.87 3.44 -9.58
C ILE A 19 5.24 3.78 -9.01
N LEU A 20 6.25 3.28 -9.70
CA LEU A 20 7.65 3.52 -9.39
C LEU A 20 8.10 4.83 -10.04
N ASP A 21 8.99 5.57 -9.37
CA ASP A 21 9.59 6.80 -9.90
C ASP A 21 10.38 6.55 -11.20
N THR A 22 10.88 5.33 -11.38
CA THR A 22 11.56 4.86 -12.60
C THR A 22 10.61 4.65 -13.80
N GLY A 23 9.31 4.92 -13.65
CA GLY A 23 8.28 4.73 -14.68
C GLY A 23 7.71 3.31 -14.75
N GLY A 24 8.15 2.40 -13.88
CA GLY A 24 7.60 1.04 -13.78
C GLY A 24 6.26 1.02 -13.05
N VAL A 25 5.35 0.14 -13.47
CA VAL A 25 4.06 -0.08 -12.80
C VAL A 25 3.95 -1.55 -12.40
N ILE A 26 3.64 -1.79 -11.13
CA ILE A 26 3.48 -3.14 -10.57
C ILE A 26 2.05 -3.30 -10.07
N ASP A 27 1.34 -4.31 -10.56
CA ASP A 27 0.01 -4.64 -10.06
C ASP A 27 0.08 -5.19 -8.64
N CYS A 28 -0.83 -4.69 -7.79
CA CYS A 28 -0.96 -5.11 -6.42
C CYS A 28 -2.44 -5.25 -6.05
N THR A 29 -2.70 -6.00 -4.99
CA THR A 29 -4.03 -6.10 -4.38
C THR A 29 -3.96 -5.49 -3.00
N ILE A 30 -4.77 -4.48 -2.74
CA ILE A 30 -4.93 -3.95 -1.38
C ILE A 30 -5.75 -4.99 -0.61
N ARG A 31 -5.18 -5.54 0.47
CA ARG A 31 -5.87 -6.48 1.35
C ARG A 31 -6.63 -5.78 2.47
N ASP A 32 -6.11 -4.61 2.85
CA ASP A 32 -6.54 -3.89 4.03
C ASP A 32 -6.06 -2.44 3.96
N ARG A 33 -6.93 -1.50 4.35
CA ARG A 33 -6.67 -0.05 4.35
C ARG A 33 -7.12 0.53 5.69
N SER A 34 -6.32 1.42 6.25
CA SER A 34 -6.62 2.31 7.37
C SER A 34 -6.40 3.76 6.93
N GLY A 35 -6.80 4.76 7.72
CA GLY A 35 -6.51 6.16 7.39
C GLY A 35 -5.01 6.48 7.37
N SER A 36 -4.19 5.73 8.13
CA SER A 36 -2.73 5.90 8.17
C SER A 36 -1.91 4.97 7.26
N GLY A 37 -2.51 4.02 6.55
CA GLY A 37 -1.74 3.10 5.70
C GLY A 37 -2.52 1.94 5.09
N ALA A 38 -1.82 1.02 4.43
CA ALA A 38 -2.43 -0.14 3.78
C ALA A 38 -1.52 -1.38 3.81
N ARG A 39 -2.15 -2.56 3.70
CA ARG A 39 -1.46 -3.82 3.41
C ARG A 39 -1.69 -4.18 1.95
N LEU A 40 -0.60 -4.31 1.22
CA LEU A 40 -0.57 -4.67 -0.20
C LEU A 40 -0.11 -6.11 -0.35
N LYS A 41 -0.70 -6.84 -1.28
CA LYS A 41 -0.21 -8.12 -1.80
C LYS A 41 0.27 -7.91 -3.23
N VAL A 42 1.49 -8.33 -3.51
CA VAL A 42 2.13 -8.23 -4.83
C VAL A 42 2.54 -9.60 -5.31
N ALA A 43 2.90 -9.74 -6.58
CA ALA A 43 3.50 -10.98 -7.07
C ALA A 43 4.89 -11.22 -6.49
N SER A 44 5.69 -10.16 -6.34
CA SER A 44 7.02 -10.18 -5.73
C SER A 44 7.35 -8.82 -5.11
N VAL A 45 8.03 -8.84 -3.96
CA VAL A 45 8.52 -7.62 -3.29
C VAL A 45 9.89 -7.16 -3.80
N ILE A 46 10.53 -7.98 -4.65
CA ILE A 46 11.85 -7.69 -5.21
C ILE A 46 11.74 -6.53 -6.20
N GLY A 47 12.62 -5.53 -6.05
CA GLY A 47 12.63 -4.33 -6.89
C GLY A 47 11.62 -3.25 -6.52
N ILE A 48 10.83 -3.44 -5.45
CA ILE A 48 9.92 -2.41 -4.93
C ILE A 48 10.70 -1.49 -3.96
N PRO A 49 10.84 -0.19 -4.28
CA PRO A 49 11.53 0.77 -3.44
C PRO A 49 10.77 1.01 -2.12
N ASP A 50 11.44 1.62 -1.16
CA ASP A 50 10.86 1.95 0.14
C ASP A 50 9.85 3.09 0.05
N THR A 51 9.88 3.87 -1.02
CA THR A 51 8.92 4.94 -1.31
C THR A 51 8.39 4.82 -2.73
N PHE A 52 7.08 4.90 -2.90
CA PHE A 52 6.43 4.86 -4.21
C PHE A 52 5.04 5.50 -4.15
N THR A 53 4.40 5.63 -5.29
CA THR A 53 3.00 6.10 -5.37
C THR A 53 2.08 4.90 -5.50
N LEU A 54 1.12 4.77 -4.59
CA LEU A 54 0.07 3.76 -4.65
C LEU A 54 -1.16 4.36 -5.32
N ALA A 55 -1.51 3.87 -6.50
CA ALA A 55 -2.77 4.17 -7.17
C ALA A 55 -3.84 3.12 -6.81
N ILE A 56 -5.03 3.58 -6.44
CA ILE A 56 -6.17 2.78 -6.03
C ILE A 56 -7.34 3.17 -6.94
N GLY A 57 -7.81 2.23 -7.79
CA GLY A 57 -8.83 2.56 -8.78
C GLY A 57 -8.36 3.57 -9.83
N PHE A 58 -9.23 4.51 -10.23
CA PHE A 58 -8.99 5.44 -11.33
C PHE A 58 -8.49 6.84 -10.90
N ASP A 59 -8.83 7.29 -9.68
CA ASP A 59 -8.63 8.69 -9.27
C ASP A 59 -7.87 8.84 -7.94
N GLU A 60 -7.70 7.75 -7.18
CA GLU A 60 -7.06 7.81 -5.87
C GLU A 60 -5.57 7.44 -5.98
N GLN A 61 -4.68 8.38 -5.65
CA GLN A 61 -3.24 8.16 -5.59
C GLN A 61 -2.67 8.67 -4.28
N HIS A 62 -1.84 7.87 -3.63
CA HIS A 62 -1.19 8.21 -2.37
C HIS A 62 0.31 7.99 -2.45
N ALA A 63 1.09 8.99 -2.02
CA ALA A 63 2.49 8.78 -1.71
C ALA A 63 2.59 7.87 -0.47
N VAL A 64 3.39 6.81 -0.59
CA VAL A 64 3.54 5.82 0.47
C VAL A 64 4.98 5.48 0.77
N ASN A 65 5.22 5.11 2.03
CA ASN A 65 6.48 4.54 2.48
C ASN A 65 6.27 3.11 3.02
N VAL A 66 7.18 2.20 2.69
CA VAL A 66 7.17 0.80 3.11
C VAL A 66 7.58 0.68 4.57
N ALA A 67 6.63 0.30 5.43
CA ALA A 67 6.90 0.03 6.83
C ALA A 67 7.47 -1.37 7.06
N TRP A 68 7.05 -2.36 6.28
CA TRP A 68 7.57 -3.73 6.35
C TRP A 68 7.33 -4.51 5.05
N ARG A 69 8.16 -5.52 4.81
CA ARG A 69 8.07 -6.44 3.67
C ARG A 69 8.03 -7.88 4.19
N LYS A 70 7.11 -8.73 3.68
CA LYS A 70 7.04 -10.15 4.05
C LYS A 70 6.57 -10.99 2.87
N GLN A 71 7.43 -11.89 2.39
CA GLN A 71 7.16 -12.80 1.26
C GLN A 71 6.63 -12.04 0.03
N ALA A 72 5.31 -12.00 -0.15
CA ALA A 72 4.60 -11.36 -1.26
C ALA A 72 3.67 -10.24 -0.78
N GLU A 73 3.93 -9.70 0.40
CA GLU A 73 3.11 -8.69 1.06
C GLU A 73 3.96 -7.53 1.58
N LEU A 74 3.38 -6.34 1.56
CA LEU A 74 4.00 -5.11 2.01
C LEU A 74 3.03 -4.38 2.93
N GLY A 75 3.54 -3.87 4.04
CA GLY A 75 2.84 -2.84 4.81
C GLY A 75 3.36 -1.49 4.40
N VAL A 76 2.46 -0.57 4.09
CA VAL A 76 2.80 0.80 3.71
C VAL A 76 2.08 1.82 4.59
N HIS A 77 2.71 2.96 4.80
CA HIS A 77 2.14 4.13 5.46
C HIS A 77 1.87 5.22 4.43
N PHE A 78 0.72 5.88 4.54
CA PHE A 78 0.40 7.05 3.70
C PHE A 78 1.15 8.27 4.22
N THR A 79 1.88 8.96 3.33
CA THR A 79 2.67 10.14 3.68
C THR A 79 2.05 11.45 3.19
N SER A 80 0.96 11.39 2.42
CA SER A 80 0.21 12.54 1.92
C SER A 80 -1.29 12.29 1.86
#